data_AF-A0A538A7U4-F1
#
_entry.id   AF-A0A538A7U4-F1
#
_cell.length_a   1.000
_cell.length_b   1.000
_cell.length_c   1.000
_cell.angle_alpha   90.00
_cell.angle_beta   90.00
_cell.angle_gamma   90.00
#
_symmetry.space_group_name_H-M   'P 1'
#
loop_
_entity.id
_entity.type
_entity.pdbx_description
1 polymer ?
#
loop_
_entity_poly.entity_id
_entity_poly.type
_entity_poly.pdbx_seq_one_letter_code
_entity_poly.pdbx_strand_id
1 'polypeptide(L)'
;MLVSEVGGSYVDELTRQGALVWSRKLPIAYPSDPQQLGPDRYLVADYHKPGGIYEFNRAGRILWSYHPPSGEGMLDHPSLAERLPNGLIGVNDDYRHRVVLIDPKTKRIVWQYGHTDHRGTRHGFLAIPDGFDLLGSGGTMPTHPYTG
;
A
#
# COMPACT_ATOMS: atom_id res chain seq x y z
N MET A 1 0.08 -13.64 -10.16
CA MET A 1 -1.03 -12.72 -9.79
C MET A 1 -1.18 -12.77 -8.29
N LEU A 2 -1.27 -11.63 -7.62
CA LEU A 2 -1.53 -11.59 -6.18
C LEU A 2 -3.01 -11.29 -5.93
N VAL A 3 -3.58 -11.92 -4.91
CA VAL A 3 -4.96 -11.75 -4.49
C VAL A 3 -4.97 -11.52 -2.99
N SER A 4 -5.80 -10.61 -2.51
CA SER A 4 -6.08 -10.42 -1.08
C SER A 4 -7.49 -10.91 -0.75
N GLU A 5 -7.63 -11.65 0.34
CA GLU A 5 -8.92 -12.09 0.86
C GLU A 5 -9.23 -11.37 2.17
N VAL A 6 -10.20 -10.46 2.08
CA VAL A 6 -10.61 -9.59 3.19
C VAL A 6 -11.15 -10.39 4.38
N GLY A 7 -12.01 -11.38 4.12
CA GLY A 7 -12.75 -12.13 5.14
C GLY A 7 -11.93 -13.11 5.99
N GLY A 8 -10.62 -13.22 5.77
CA GLY A 8 -9.73 -14.09 6.55
C GLY A 8 -8.31 -13.54 6.72
N SER A 9 -8.04 -12.35 6.19
CA SER A 9 -6.73 -11.70 6.15
C SER A 9 -5.69 -12.52 5.39
N TYR A 10 -6.07 -13.13 4.26
CA TYR A 10 -5.15 -13.90 3.42
C TYR A 10 -4.57 -13.08 2.27
N VAL A 11 -3.37 -13.45 1.86
CA VAL A 11 -2.79 -13.10 0.57
C VAL A 11 -2.40 -14.38 -0.14
N ASP A 12 -2.69 -14.45 -1.44
CA ASP A 12 -2.45 -15.60 -2.30
C ASP A 12 -1.66 -15.18 -3.53
N GLU A 13 -0.79 -16.07 -4.00
CA GLU A 13 -0.16 -15.98 -5.31
C GLU A 13 -0.75 -17.07 -6.21
N LEU A 14 -1.31 -16.67 -7.35
CA LEU A 14 -1.87 -17.55 -8.37
C LEU A 14 -1.06 -17.47 -9.66
N THR A 15 -0.93 -18.58 -10.36
CA THR A 15 -0.47 -18.60 -11.75
C THR A 15 -1.52 -17.99 -12.67
N ARG A 16 -1.14 -17.65 -13.91
CA ARG A 16 -2.10 -17.15 -14.92
C ARG A 16 -3.17 -18.18 -15.30
N GLN A 17 -2.89 -19.46 -15.07
CA GLN A 17 -3.84 -20.57 -15.27
C GLN A 17 -4.76 -20.78 -14.06
N GLY A 18 -4.64 -19.97 -13.00
CA GLY A 18 -5.46 -20.06 -11.80
C GLY A 18 -5.00 -21.10 -10.77
N ALA A 19 -3.79 -21.65 -10.92
CA ALA A 19 -3.24 -22.58 -9.93
C ALA A 19 -2.67 -21.80 -8.73
N LEU A 20 -2.96 -22.27 -7.51
CA LEU A 20 -2.39 -21.71 -6.28
C LEU A 20 -0.89 -22.00 -6.19
N VAL A 21 -0.07 -20.96 -6.04
CA VAL A 21 1.37 -21.04 -5.78
C VAL A 21 1.61 -21.08 -4.28
N TRP A 22 1.03 -20.14 -3.53
CA TRP A 22 1.02 -20.14 -2.06
C TRP A 22 -0.14 -19.30 -1.53
N SER A 23 -0.52 -19.55 -0.28
CA SER A 23 -1.55 -18.83 0.47
C SER A 23 -1.07 -18.58 1.90
N ARG A 24 -1.24 -17.36 2.41
CA ARG A 24 -0.84 -17.00 3.79
C ARG A 24 -1.82 -16.05 4.44
N LYS A 25 -2.23 -16.42 5.66
CA LYS A 25 -2.87 -15.49 6.59
C LYS A 25 -1.84 -14.56 7.18
N LEU A 26 -2.09 -13.26 7.10
CA LEU A 26 -1.26 -12.23 7.71
C LEU A 26 -1.84 -11.78 9.05
N PRO A 27 -1.00 -11.33 10.00
CA PRO A 27 -1.44 -10.80 11.29
C PRO A 27 -1.88 -9.33 11.17
N ILE A 28 -2.73 -9.01 10.20
CA ILE A 28 -3.30 -7.68 9.93
C ILE A 28 -4.81 -7.80 9.75
N ALA A 29 -5.56 -6.69 9.81
CA ALA A 29 -7.02 -6.75 9.80
C ALA A 29 -7.57 -7.02 8.39
N TYR A 30 -7.22 -6.17 7.43
CA TYR A 30 -7.74 -6.18 6.06
C TYR A 30 -6.57 -5.98 5.08
N PRO A 31 -5.98 -7.05 4.50
CA PRO A 31 -5.01 -6.90 3.42
C PRO A 31 -5.68 -6.29 2.18
N SER A 32 -5.13 -5.18 1.68
CA SER A 32 -5.56 -4.51 0.47
C SER A 32 -4.38 -4.31 -0.47
N ASP A 33 -4.65 -4.53 -1.76
CA ASP A 33 -3.76 -4.31 -2.89
C ASP A 33 -2.30 -4.79 -2.70
N PRO A 34 -2.06 -6.11 -2.52
CA PRO A 34 -0.72 -6.64 -2.33
C PRO A 34 0.14 -6.49 -3.60
N GLN A 35 1.34 -5.92 -3.44
CA GLN A 35 2.33 -5.72 -4.50
C GLN A 35 3.55 -6.64 -4.31
N GLN A 36 4.10 -7.18 -5.39
CA GLN A 36 5.36 -7.92 -5.34
C GLN A 36 6.55 -6.96 -5.53
N LEU A 37 7.42 -6.86 -4.51
CA LEU A 37 8.63 -6.03 -4.57
C LEU A 37 9.88 -6.82 -4.99
N GLY A 38 9.83 -8.14 -4.90
CA GLY A 38 10.92 -9.05 -5.26
C GLY A 38 10.53 -10.53 -5.10
N PRO A 39 11.48 -11.47 -5.26
CA PRO A 39 11.17 -12.91 -5.29
C PRO A 39 10.45 -13.45 -4.04
N ASP A 40 10.78 -12.92 -2.86
CA ASP A 40 10.19 -13.29 -1.56
C ASP A 40 9.91 -12.04 -0.70
N ARG A 41 9.51 -10.94 -1.36
CA ARG A 41 9.19 -9.68 -0.70
C ARG A 41 7.97 -9.05 -1.32
N TYR A 42 7.02 -8.73 -0.47
CA TYR A 42 5.72 -8.20 -0.84
C TYR A 42 5.40 -6.98 0.02
N LEU A 43 4.56 -6.10 -0.49
CA LEU A 43 4.02 -4.92 0.18
C LEU A 43 2.49 -5.08 0.23
N VAL A 44 1.85 -4.64 1.31
CA VAL A 44 0.38 -4.67 1.42
C VAL A 44 -0.09 -3.53 2.30
N ALA A 45 -1.25 -2.96 1.97
CA ALA A 45 -1.95 -2.02 2.83
C ALA A 45 -2.92 -2.76 3.77
N ASP A 46 -3.08 -2.27 4.99
CA ASP A 46 -4.05 -2.76 5.97
C ASP A 46 -5.18 -1.75 6.07
N TYR A 47 -6.28 -2.02 5.36
CA TYR A 47 -7.45 -1.15 5.21
C TYR A 47 -8.27 -1.12 6.51
N HIS A 48 -7.71 -0.43 7.51
CA HIS A 48 -8.23 -0.36 8.87
C HIS A 48 -7.91 1.00 9.50
N LYS A 49 -8.41 1.26 10.73
CA LYS A 49 -8.06 2.42 11.56
C LYS A 49 -7.69 2.00 13.00
N PRO A 50 -6.46 2.25 13.48
CA PRO A 50 -5.31 2.71 12.69
C PRO A 50 -5.01 1.70 11.58
N GLY A 51 -4.67 2.22 10.40
CA GLY A 51 -4.23 1.42 9.25
C GLY A 51 -2.72 1.25 9.24
N GLY A 52 -2.21 0.42 8.36
CA GLY A 52 -0.77 0.19 8.27
C GLY A 52 -0.30 -0.25 6.90
N ILE A 53 0.99 -0.05 6.64
CA ILE A 53 1.66 -0.60 5.46
C ILE A 53 2.71 -1.60 5.92
N TYR A 54 2.72 -2.78 5.31
CA TYR A 54 3.57 -3.88 5.74
C TYR A 54 4.36 -4.45 4.57
N GLU A 55 5.66 -4.68 4.79
CA GLU A 55 6.42 -5.59 3.95
C GLU A 55 6.46 -6.98 4.60
N PHE A 56 6.28 -8.03 3.81
CA PHE A 56 6.28 -9.41 4.29
C PHE A 56 6.92 -10.37 3.27
N ASN A 57 7.16 -11.62 3.68
CA ASN A 57 7.65 -12.71 2.82
C ASN A 57 6.62 -13.84 2.63
N ARG A 58 6.89 -14.84 1.78
CA ARG A 58 5.98 -16.00 1.53
C ARG A 58 5.71 -16.86 2.77
N ALA A 59 6.48 -16.70 3.84
CA ALA A 59 6.20 -17.34 5.13
C ALA A 59 5.17 -16.56 5.98
N GLY A 60 4.73 -15.37 5.54
CA GLY A 60 3.87 -14.46 6.30
C GLY A 60 4.62 -13.67 7.37
N ARG A 61 5.96 -13.70 7.37
CA ARG A 61 6.76 -12.92 8.33
C ARG A 61 6.78 -11.46 7.91
N ILE A 62 6.35 -10.59 8.82
CA ILE A 62 6.50 -9.14 8.65
C ILE A 62 7.99 -8.78 8.71
N LEU A 63 8.48 -8.15 7.63
CA LEU A 63 9.86 -7.70 7.47
C LEU A 63 10.02 -6.22 7.83
N TRP A 64 8.98 -5.42 7.59
CA TRP A 64 8.93 -3.99 7.90
C TRP A 64 7.48 -3.55 8.09
N SER A 65 7.27 -2.49 8.85
CA SER A 65 5.93 -1.90 9.07
C SER A 65 5.98 -0.39 9.26
N TYR A 66 4.92 0.26 8.77
CA TYR A 66 4.50 1.60 9.14
C TYR A 66 3.07 1.53 9.69
N HIS A 67 2.93 1.72 11.00
CA HIS A 67 1.64 1.66 11.70
C HIS A 67 1.62 2.59 12.94
N PRO A 68 1.73 3.92 12.77
CA PRO A 68 1.56 4.83 13.89
C PRO A 68 0.13 4.72 14.44
N PRO A 69 -0.06 4.55 15.77
CA PRO A 69 -1.39 4.31 16.34
C PRO A 69 -2.25 5.58 16.43
N SER A 70 -1.66 6.76 16.29
CA SER A 70 -2.33 8.06 16.44
C SER A 70 -1.49 9.20 15.86
N GLY A 71 -2.10 10.38 15.71
CA GLY A 71 -1.44 11.62 15.28
C GLY A 71 -1.32 11.77 13.77
N GLU A 72 -0.56 12.77 13.31
CA GLU A 72 -0.44 13.13 11.89
C GLU A 72 0.00 11.97 10.99
N GLY A 73 0.82 11.06 11.51
CA GLY A 73 1.30 9.88 10.77
C GLY A 73 0.36 8.68 10.77
N MET A 74 -0.71 8.68 11.56
CA MET A 74 -1.68 7.58 11.54
C MET A 74 -2.42 7.57 10.20
N LEU A 75 -2.57 6.37 9.63
CA LEU A 75 -3.37 6.14 8.43
C LEU A 75 -4.79 5.71 8.81
N ASP A 76 -5.77 6.08 7.99
CA ASP A 76 -7.18 5.71 8.14
C ASP A 76 -7.68 5.06 6.85
N HIS A 77 -7.81 3.73 6.90
CA HIS A 77 -8.20 2.87 5.80
C HIS A 77 -7.35 3.08 4.53
N PRO A 78 -6.03 2.88 4.59
CA PRO A 78 -5.21 2.96 3.40
C PRO A 78 -5.55 1.82 2.43
N SER A 79 -5.96 2.13 1.21
CA SER A 79 -6.39 1.13 0.21
C SER A 79 -5.24 0.54 -0.60
N LEU A 80 -4.21 1.34 -0.86
CA LEU A 80 -3.14 1.01 -1.79
C LEU A 80 -1.80 1.55 -1.29
N ALA A 81 -0.75 0.77 -1.50
CA ALA A 81 0.62 1.20 -1.29
C ALA A 81 1.53 0.65 -2.40
N GLU A 82 2.39 1.53 -2.92
CA GLU A 82 3.32 1.19 -4.00
C GLU A 82 4.72 1.71 -3.68
N ARG A 83 5.75 0.90 -3.99
CA ARG A 83 7.14 1.33 -3.89
C ARG A 83 7.56 2.08 -5.15
N LEU A 84 7.90 3.35 -4.99
CA LEU A 84 8.33 4.23 -6.07
C LEU A 84 9.81 3.96 -6.47
N PRO A 85 10.25 4.38 -7.67
CA PRO A 85 11.63 4.15 -8.15
C PRO A 85 12.71 4.79 -7.26
N ASN A 86 12.39 5.87 -6.54
CA ASN A 86 13.28 6.50 -5.58
C ASN A 86 13.34 5.78 -4.22
N GLY A 87 12.57 4.69 -4.06
CA GLY A 87 12.51 3.85 -2.86
C GLY A 87 11.52 4.31 -1.80
N LEU A 88 10.84 5.45 -1.97
CA LEU A 88 9.72 5.86 -1.12
C LEU A 88 8.51 4.95 -1.34
N ILE A 89 7.59 4.96 -0.39
CA ILE A 89 6.31 4.26 -0.49
C ILE A 89 5.21 5.30 -0.67
N GLY A 90 4.54 5.29 -1.82
CA GLY A 90 3.31 6.05 -2.04
C GLY A 90 2.13 5.33 -1.41
N VAL A 91 1.22 6.06 -0.79
CA VAL A 91 0.06 5.48 -0.07
C VAL A 91 -1.19 6.33 -0.31
N ASN A 92 -2.28 5.66 -0.66
CA ASN A 92 -3.63 6.18 -0.54
C ASN A 92 -4.04 6.12 0.93
N ASP A 93 -4.35 7.26 1.54
CA ASP A 93 -4.84 7.35 2.92
C ASP A 93 -6.28 7.88 2.88
N ASP A 94 -7.18 6.97 2.51
CA ASP A 94 -8.52 7.24 1.99
C ASP A 94 -9.32 8.18 2.89
N TYR A 95 -9.47 7.79 4.16
CA TYR A 95 -10.30 8.51 5.12
C TYR A 95 -9.56 9.64 5.84
N ARG A 96 -8.26 9.80 5.58
CA ARG A 96 -7.52 11.04 5.89
C ARG A 96 -7.48 12.00 4.69
N HIS A 97 -8.07 11.60 3.55
CA HIS A 97 -8.25 12.41 2.35
C HIS A 97 -6.95 12.97 1.77
N ARG A 98 -5.95 12.11 1.69
CA ARG A 98 -4.61 12.47 1.22
C ARG A 98 -3.92 11.31 0.52
N VAL A 99 -2.95 11.65 -0.32
CA VAL A 99 -1.88 10.75 -0.75
C VAL A 99 -0.62 11.18 -0.02
N VAL A 100 0.13 10.22 0.51
CA VAL A 100 1.38 10.49 1.24
C VAL A 100 2.54 9.69 0.65
N LEU A 101 3.75 10.25 0.74
CA LEU A 101 4.97 9.50 0.52
C LEU A 101 5.65 9.24 1.86
N ILE A 102 5.94 7.97 2.13
CA ILE A 102 6.62 7.52 3.34
C ILE A 102 8.05 7.13 2.97
N ASP A 103 9.01 7.64 3.74
CA ASP A 103 10.38 7.14 3.68
C ASP A 103 10.51 5.88 4.55
N PRO A 104 10.76 4.70 3.96
CA PRO A 104 10.85 3.45 4.73
C PRO A 104 12.04 3.41 5.69
N LYS A 105 13.07 4.23 5.49
CA LYS A 105 14.25 4.31 6.36
C LYS A 105 13.94 5.05 7.66
N THR A 106 13.31 6.21 7.54
CA THR A 106 12.99 7.06 8.70
C THR A 106 11.60 6.79 9.28
N LYS A 107 10.75 6.06 8.56
CA LYS A 107 9.32 5.83 8.89
C LYS A 107 8.58 7.15 9.11
N ARG A 108 8.81 8.13 8.24
CA ARG A 108 8.14 9.43 8.27
C ARG A 108 7.42 9.69 6.95
N ILE A 109 6.28 10.38 7.04
CA ILE A 109 5.69 11.03 5.87
C ILE A 109 6.61 12.19 5.50
N VAL A 110 7.11 12.17 4.26
CA VAL A 110 8.04 13.18 3.73
C VAL A 110 7.40 14.05 2.65
N TRP A 111 6.22 13.68 2.18
CA TRP A 111 5.42 14.45 1.24
C TRP A 111 3.94 14.11 1.38
N GLN A 112 3.07 15.06 1.07
CA GLN A 112 1.62 14.89 1.08
C GLN A 112 0.96 15.73 -0.01
N TYR A 113 -0.13 15.22 -0.59
CA TYR A 113 -1.14 15.99 -1.30
C TYR A 113 -2.54 15.68 -0.75
N GLY A 114 -3.40 16.69 -0.68
CA GLY A 114 -4.59 16.64 0.16
C GLY A 114 -4.34 17.20 1.56
N HIS A 115 -5.41 17.34 2.31
CA HIS A 115 -5.39 17.92 3.65
C HIS A 115 -5.89 16.89 4.63
N THR A 116 -5.06 16.57 5.63
CA THR A 116 -5.35 15.62 6.69
C THR A 116 -6.74 15.88 7.29
N ASP A 117 -7.62 14.88 7.30
CA ASP A 117 -9.00 14.95 7.82
C ASP A 117 -9.94 15.95 7.13
N HIS A 118 -9.51 16.53 6.01
CA HIS A 118 -10.26 17.57 5.32
C HIS A 118 -10.60 17.14 3.89
N ARG A 119 -11.80 16.57 3.75
CA ARG A 119 -12.38 16.19 2.47
C ARG A 119 -12.59 17.41 1.58
N GLY A 120 -12.31 17.29 0.29
CA GLY A 120 -12.71 18.30 -0.68
C GLY A 120 -12.44 17.91 -2.12
N THR A 121 -13.05 18.66 -3.05
CA THR A 121 -12.91 18.47 -4.50
C THR A 121 -12.22 19.65 -5.19
N ARG A 122 -11.88 20.70 -4.44
CA ARG A 122 -11.14 21.85 -4.96
C ARG A 122 -9.65 21.52 -5.12
N HIS A 123 -8.93 22.28 -5.94
CA HIS A 123 -7.49 22.12 -6.10
C HIS A 123 -6.75 22.09 -4.74
N GLY A 124 -5.85 21.13 -4.56
CA GLY A 124 -5.15 20.84 -3.30
C GLY A 124 -5.90 19.90 -2.33
N PHE A 125 -7.16 19.55 -2.60
CA PHE A 125 -7.96 18.65 -1.76
C PHE A 125 -8.21 17.33 -2.47
N LEU A 126 -8.37 16.26 -1.68
CA LEU A 126 -8.85 14.97 -2.15
C LEU A 126 -10.10 14.58 -1.36
N ALA A 127 -10.85 13.62 -1.90
CA ALA A 127 -12.01 13.06 -1.24
C ALA A 127 -12.01 11.54 -1.44
N ILE A 128 -11.46 10.82 -0.44
CA ILE A 128 -11.35 9.35 -0.45
C ILE A 128 -10.56 8.89 -1.70
N PRO A 129 -9.27 9.24 -1.81
CA PRO A 129 -8.47 8.82 -2.96
C PRO A 129 -8.28 7.30 -2.93
N ASP A 130 -8.69 6.61 -3.99
CA ASP A 130 -8.69 5.13 -4.03
C ASP A 130 -7.43 4.53 -4.68
N GLY A 131 -6.93 5.16 -5.75
CA GLY A 131 -5.70 4.72 -6.43
C GLY A 131 -4.85 5.88 -6.93
N PHE A 132 -3.57 5.61 -7.15
CA PHE A 132 -2.65 6.47 -7.89
C PHE A 132 -1.75 5.61 -8.77
N ASP A 133 -1.18 6.23 -9.79
CA ASP A 133 -0.09 5.66 -10.58
C ASP A 133 1.04 6.70 -10.67
N LEU A 134 2.28 6.21 -10.73
CA LEU A 134 3.40 7.08 -11.04
C LEU A 134 3.54 7.22 -12.56
N LEU A 135 3.36 8.44 -13.07
CA LEU A 135 3.61 8.77 -14.47
C LEU A 135 5.04 9.29 -14.63
N GLY A 136 5.86 8.54 -15.35
CA GLY A 136 7.15 8.96 -15.89
C GLY A 136 7.01 9.95 -17.04
N SER A 137 8.14 10.46 -17.53
CA SER A 137 8.16 11.36 -18.69
C SER A 137 7.47 10.71 -19.89
N GLY A 138 6.52 11.42 -20.51
CA GLY A 138 5.76 10.90 -21.65
C GLY A 138 4.63 9.93 -21.27
N GLY A 139 4.27 9.79 -20.00
CA GLY A 139 3.14 8.98 -19.55
C GLY A 139 3.46 7.49 -19.37
N THR A 140 4.73 7.11 -19.27
CA THR A 140 5.14 5.73 -18.99
C THR A 140 4.96 5.39 -17.52
N MET A 141 4.58 4.15 -17.17
CA MET A 141 4.44 3.70 -15.78
C MET A 141 5.66 2.86 -15.37
N PRO A 142 6.60 3.41 -14.57
CA PRO A 142 7.89 2.76 -14.31
C PRO A 142 7.88 1.78 -13.12
N THR A 143 6.77 1.67 -12.39
CA THR A 143 6.72 0.99 -11.09
C THR A 143 6.48 -0.52 -11.16
N HIS A 144 6.19 -1.09 -12.34
CA HIS A 144 6.00 -2.52 -12.53
C HIS A 144 7.07 -3.20 -13.43
N PRO A 145 8.38 -3.13 -13.11
CA PRO A 145 9.42 -3.79 -13.92
C PRO A 145 9.44 -5.32 -13.71
N TYR A 146 8.76 -5.86 -12.69
CA TYR A 146 8.68 -7.28 -12.37
C TYR A 146 7.27 -7.83 -12.58
N THR A 147 6.73 -7.72 -13.79
CA THR A 147 5.65 -8.62 -14.21
C THR A 147 6.28 -9.86 -14.84
N GLY A 148 6.64 -10.82 -13.99
CA GLY A 148 7.01 -12.18 -14.39
C GLY A 148 5.78 -13.01 -14.76
#